data_AF-A0A559QTA6-F1
#
_entry.id   AF-A0A559QTA6-F1
#
_cell.length_a   1.000
_cell.length_b   1.000
_cell.length_c   1.000
_cell.angle_alpha   90.00
_cell.angle_beta   90.00
_cell.angle_gamma   90.00
#
_symmetry.space_group_name_H-M   'P 1'
#
loop_
_entity.id
_entity.type
_entity.pdbx_description
1 polymer ?
#
loop_
_entity_poly.entity_id
_entity_poly.type
_entity_poly.pdbx_seq_one_letter_code
_entity_poly.pdbx_strand_id
1 'polypeptide(L)' 'MINDKKSVRPGVALVDPIGRRCVVSDVFVPRNQPGKSAAIPSSFRNLARKIVVFHSGGVMHLSDIERRYSLAS' A
#
# COMPACT_ATOMS: atom_id res chain seq x y z
N MET A 1 -8.70 -6.23 -10.12
CA MET A 1 -9.35 -5.48 -9.02
C MET A 1 -9.41 -6.38 -7.79
N ILE A 2 -9.00 -5.87 -6.63
CA ILE A 2 -8.90 -6.67 -5.41
C ILE A 2 -10.20 -6.52 -4.60
N ASN A 3 -10.97 -7.59 -4.51
CA ASN A 3 -12.26 -7.59 -3.80
C ASN A 3 -12.12 -7.94 -2.30
N ASP A 4 -11.06 -8.65 -1.91
CA ASP A 4 -10.78 -8.95 -0.51
C ASP A 4 -9.69 -8.03 0.05
N LYS A 5 -10.07 -7.19 1.02
CA LYS A 5 -9.18 -6.24 1.67
C LYS A 5 -8.08 -6.91 2.50
N LYS A 6 -8.27 -8.17 2.90
CA LYS A 6 -7.25 -8.94 3.63
C LYS A 6 -6.14 -9.46 2.72
N SER A 7 -6.33 -9.40 1.40
CA SER A 7 -5.36 -9.86 0.41
C SER A 7 -4.17 -8.93 0.25
N VAL A 8 -4.32 -7.64 0.58
CA VAL A 8 -3.23 -6.66 0.54
C VAL A 8 -2.52 -6.65 1.89
N ARG A 9 -1.40 -7.37 1.96
CA ARG A 9 -0.57 -7.52 3.16
C ARG A 9 0.92 -7.53 2.79
N PRO A 10 1.82 -7.28 3.76
CA PRO A 10 3.27 -7.37 3.53
C PRO A 10 3.69 -8.68 2.85
N GLY A 11 4.60 -8.59 1.89
CA GLY A 11 5.11 -9.71 1.10
C GLY A 11 4.26 -10.10 -0.12
N VAL A 12 3.03 -9.57 -0.26
CA VAL A 12 2.21 -9.85 -1.44
C VAL A 12 2.68 -9.05 -2.64
N ALA A 13 2.78 -9.71 -3.79
CA ALA A 13 3.00 -9.06 -5.07
C ALA A 13 1.68 -8.64 -5.71
N LEU A 14 1.61 -7.39 -6.14
CA LEU A 14 0.49 -6.80 -6.87
C LEU A 14 0.93 -6.49 -8.30
N VAL A 15 -0.01 -6.49 -9.23
CA VAL A 15 0.18 -6.04 -10.61
C VAL A 15 -0.54 -4.71 -10.77
N ASP A 16 0.19 -3.69 -11.21
CA ASP A 16 -0.35 -2.37 -11.50
C ASP A 16 -1.14 -2.36 -12.84
N PRO A 17 -1.86 -1.27 -13.18
CA PRO A 17 -2.62 -1.18 -14.44
C PRO A 17 -1.78 -1.30 -15.72
N ILE A 18 -0.46 -1.08 -15.65
CA ILE A 18 0.46 -1.15 -16.79
C ILE A 18 1.25 -2.47 -16.82
N GLY A 19 0.92 -3.43 -15.95
CA GLY A 19 1.50 -4.77 -15.92
C GLY A 19 2.77 -4.92 -15.07
N ARG A 20 3.19 -3.91 -14.30
CA ARG A 20 4.36 -4.00 -13.43
C ARG A 20 4.04 -4.71 -12.13
N ARG A 21 4.96 -5.55 -11.68
CA ARG A 21 4.91 -6.22 -10.38
C ARG A 21 5.45 -5.31 -9.28
N CYS A 22 4.63 -5.07 -8.26
CA CYS A 22 4.94 -4.26 -7.09
C CYS A 22 4.78 -5.11 -5.83
N VAL A 23 5.84 -5.26 -5.03
CA VAL A 23 5.77 -6.02 -3.77
C VAL A 23 5.43 -5.09 -2.62
N VAL A 24 4.41 -5.46 -1.85
CA VAL A 24 3.98 -4.73 -0.65
C VAL A 24 5.01 -4.93 0.46
N SER A 25 5.59 -3.84 0.94
CA SER A 25 6.47 -3.83 2.11
C SER A 25 5.67 -3.70 3.40
N ASP A 26 4.69 -2.80 3.45
CA ASP A 26 3.90 -2.56 4.67
C ASP A 26 2.49 -2.04 4.36
N VAL A 27 1.56 -2.26 5.29
CA VAL A 27 0.18 -1.76 5.22
C VAL A 27 -0.25 -1.30 6.60
N PHE A 28 -0.41 0.02 6.80
CA PHE A 28 -0.74 0.59 8.10
C PHE A 28 -1.50 1.91 8.01
N VAL A 29 -1.99 2.40 9.15
CA VAL A 29 -2.60 3.74 9.29
C VAL A 29 -1.55 4.70 9.86
N PRO A 30 -1.06 5.70 9.11
CA PRO A 30 0.05 6.54 9.52
C PRO A 30 -0.17 7.27 10.85
N ARG A 31 -1.37 7.83 11.05
CA ARG A 31 -1.73 8.52 12.30
C ARG A 31 -1.57 7.63 13.55
N ASN A 32 -1.68 6.31 13.39
CA ASN A 32 -1.63 5.36 14.50
C ASN A 32 -0.22 4.74 14.68
N GLN A 33 0.73 5.00 13.79
CA GLN A 33 2.06 4.39 13.81
C GLN A 33 3.17 5.43 13.51
N PRO A 34 3.42 6.38 14.42
CA PRO A 34 4.35 7.48 14.19
C PRO A 34 5.78 7.01 13.83
N GLY A 35 6.25 5.91 14.42
CA GLY A 35 7.57 5.34 14.11
C GLY A 35 7.72 4.94 12.64
N LYS A 36 6.71 4.28 12.07
CA LYS A 36 6.70 3.93 10.64
C LYS A 36 6.41 5.14 9.74
N SER A 37 5.61 6.08 10.24
CA SER A 37 5.27 7.31 9.52
C SER A 37 6.46 8.25 9.30
N ALA A 38 7.53 8.13 10.09
CA ALA A 38 8.75 8.89 9.83
C ALA A 38 9.37 8.55 8.47
N ALA A 39 9.22 7.30 8.01
CA ALA A 39 9.82 6.79 6.78
C ALA A 39 9.00 7.08 5.50
N ILE A 40 7.79 7.62 5.62
CA ILE A 40 6.94 7.96 4.46
C ILE A 40 6.91 9.48 4.19
N PRO A 41 6.50 9.91 2.99
CA PRO A 41 6.36 11.34 2.66
C PRO A 41 5.41 12.07 3.62
N SER A 42 5.73 13.33 3.92
CA SER A 42 4.99 14.15 4.90
C SER A 42 3.49 14.25 4.61
N SER A 43 3.09 14.25 3.33
CA SER A 43 1.70 14.27 2.88
C SER A 43 0.86 13.08 3.39
N PHE A 44 1.49 11.94 3.70
CA PHE A 44 0.79 10.75 4.20
C PHE A 44 0.81 10.61 5.72
N ARG A 45 1.71 11.30 6.43
CA ARG A 45 2.01 11.03 7.86
C ARG A 45 0.82 11.21 8.80
N ASN A 46 -0.07 12.15 8.50
CA ASN A 46 -1.22 12.47 9.35
C ASN A 46 -2.52 11.79 8.90
N LEU A 47 -2.46 10.88 7.92
CA LEU A 47 -3.65 10.22 7.40
C LEU A 47 -4.23 9.23 8.42
N ALA A 48 -5.54 9.35 8.64
CA ALA A 48 -6.34 8.39 9.40
C ALA A 48 -6.88 7.24 8.52
N ARG A 49 -6.21 6.95 7.39
CA ARG A 49 -6.59 5.90 6.43
C ARG A 49 -5.42 4.96 6.19
N LYS A 50 -5.71 3.70 5.84
CA LYS A 50 -4.68 2.73 5.49
C LYS A 50 -3.95 3.14 4.21
N ILE A 51 -2.64 3.06 4.27
CA ILE A 51 -1.75 3.20 3.12
C ILE A 51 -1.04 1.86 2.87
N VAL A 52 -0.54 1.71 1.67
CA VAL A 52 0.33 0.62 1.24
C VAL A 52 1.68 1.23 0.90
N VAL A 53 2.74 0.67 1.47
CA VAL A 53 4.12 1.00 1.14
C VAL A 53 4.68 -0.15 0.31
N PHE A 54 5.26 0.15 -0.83
CA PHE A 54 5.92 -0.81 -1.70
C PHE A 54 7.41 -0.90 -1.39
N HIS A 55 8.05 -2.03 -1.70
CA HIS A 55 9.51 -2.19 -1.60
C HIS A 55 10.29 -1.17 -2.44
N SER A 56 9.69 -0.64 -3.51
CA SER A 56 10.26 0.44 -4.32
C SER A 56 10.27 1.81 -3.63
N GLY A 57 9.69 1.93 -2.44
CA GLY A 57 9.48 3.21 -1.74
C GLY A 57 8.20 3.94 -2.15
N GLY A 58 7.44 3.42 -3.12
CA GLY A 58 6.15 3.97 -3.50
C GLY A 58 5.13 3.86 -2.36
N VAL A 59 4.33 4.91 -2.16
CA VAL A 59 3.28 4.96 -1.13
C VAL A 59 1.95 5.32 -1.80
N MET A 60 0.90 4.54 -1.51
CA MET A 60 -0.43 4.77 -2.04
C MET A 60 -1.52 4.50 -1.01
N HIS A 61 -2.70 5.08 -1.20
CA HIS A 61 -3.86 4.70 -0.39
C HIS A 61 -4.30 3.28 -0.72
N LEU A 62 -4.71 2.53 0.31
CA LEU A 62 -5.25 1.18 0.11
C LEU A 62 -6.45 1.18 -0.85
N SER A 63 -7.30 2.21 -0.79
CA SER A 63 -8.47 2.33 -1.69
C SER A 63 -8.09 2.48 -3.17
N ASP A 64 -6.95 3.08 -3.48
CA ASP A 64 -6.50 3.22 -4.87
C ASP A 64 -5.92 1.89 -5.37
N ILE A 65 -5.23 1.16 -4.49
CA ILE A 65 -4.73 -0.18 -4.77
C ILE A 65 -5.89 -1.13 -5.04
N GLU A 66 -6.91 -1.15 -4.18
CA GLU A 66 -8.09 -2.01 -4.34
C GLU A 66 -8.76 -1.82 -5.71
N ARG A 67 -8.85 -0.57 -6.18
CA ARG A 67 -9.51 -0.20 -7.44
C ARG A 67 -8.68 -0.51 -8.68
N ARG A 68 -7.37 -0.28 -8.63
CA ARG A 68 -6.51 -0.25 -9.83
C ARG A 68 -5.63 -1.49 -9.98
N TYR A 69 -5.24 -2.11 -8.88
CA TYR A 69 -4.30 -3.22 -8.90
C TYR A 69 -5.03 -4.57 -8.93
N SER A 70 -4.27 -5.60 -9.28
CA SER A 70 -4.67 -7.00 -9.18
C SER A 70 -3.63 -7.78 -8.39
N LEU A 71 -4.01 -8.92 -7.82
CA LEU A 71 -3.04 -9.82 -7.18
C LEU A 71 -2.17 -10.45 -8.26
N ALA A 72 -0.86 -10.51 -8.04
CA ALA A 72 0.01 -11.34 -8.85
C ALA A 72 -0.21 -12.79 -8.40
N SER A 73 -0.89 -13.59 -9.23
CA SER A 73 -0.99 -15.03 -9.07
C SER A 73 0.38 -15.71 -9.09
#